data_AF-A0A2E4AC72-F1
#
_entry.id   AF-A0A2E4AC72-F1
#
_cell.length_a   1.000
_cell.length_b   1.000
_cell.length_c   1.000
_cell.angle_alpha   90.00
_cell.angle_beta   90.00
_cell.angle_gamma   90.00
#
_symmetry.space_group_name_H-M   'P 1'
#
loop_
_entity.id
_entity.type
_entity.pdbx_description
1 polymer ?
#
loop_
_entity_poly.entity_id
_entity_poly.type
_entity_poly.pdbx_seq_one_letter_code
_entity_poly.pdbx_strand_id
1 'polypeptide(L)'
;MRTSMKEYNNAENPESSKSLTSRSLYIGFLGKVIGTTLFFMMLFFITPMLNPIKDGPNLFVDSYTVQYMGATLQGKLFGYSMTLNGYLLSLPIAFEAMMFVHAMMKDTVLGIDERLRKTFSTAILTSIGAILFLIGSEVVEGLLPFPGVIGGVLLGGTILLVRKPVMQIADRFSGRILVSSYSKTEITYLESYTAAMEDDIVTEQERVMLNTLAKSLQLSEEKVADIEQGYNEESTSNP
;
A
#
# COMPACT_ATOMS: atom_id res chain seq x y z
N MET A 1 -7.26 -15.70 23.30
CA MET A 1 -7.64 -14.27 23.27
C MET A 1 -7.38 -13.48 24.57
N ARG A 2 -7.18 -14.12 25.74
CA ARG A 2 -7.08 -13.42 27.04
C ARG A 2 -5.64 -13.13 27.53
N THR A 3 -4.62 -13.64 26.84
CA THR A 3 -3.19 -13.49 27.22
C THR A 3 -2.54 -12.25 26.61
N SER A 4 -3.10 -11.71 25.52
CA SER A 4 -2.54 -10.55 24.80
C SER A 4 -2.77 -9.20 25.50
N MET A 5 -3.58 -9.14 26.56
CA MET A 5 -3.95 -7.89 27.24
C MET A 5 -3.17 -7.62 28.53
N LYS A 6 -2.29 -8.52 28.97
CA LYS A 6 -1.63 -8.42 30.28
C LYS A 6 -0.24 -7.80 30.27
N GLU A 7 0.29 -7.44 29.10
CA GLU A 7 1.59 -6.77 28.96
C GLU A 7 1.51 -5.23 29.03
N TYR A 8 0.39 -4.66 29.47
CA TYR A 8 0.17 -3.21 29.38
C TYR A 8 0.77 -2.39 30.55
N ASN A 9 1.53 -2.96 31.48
CA ASN A 9 1.70 -2.31 32.77
C ASN A 9 3.10 -2.20 33.37
N ASN A 10 4.20 -2.43 32.65
CA ASN A 10 5.52 -2.07 33.17
C ASN A 10 6.59 -2.05 32.06
N ALA A 11 6.96 -0.86 31.60
CA ALA A 11 8.35 -0.45 31.32
C ALA A 11 8.34 0.86 30.50
N GLU A 12 9.06 1.86 30.99
CA GLU A 12 9.47 3.01 30.18
C GLU A 12 10.38 2.56 29.03
N ASN A 13 10.36 3.30 27.91
CA ASN A 13 11.20 3.16 26.69
C ASN A 13 10.78 2.05 25.68
N PRO A 14 11.44 1.93 24.51
CA PRO A 14 11.04 2.06 23.09
C PRO A 14 9.67 1.55 22.53
N GLU A 15 8.67 1.21 23.35
CA GLU A 15 7.39 0.63 22.88
C GLU A 15 6.37 1.60 22.27
N SER A 16 6.65 2.91 22.24
CA SER A 16 5.65 3.89 21.79
C SER A 16 5.28 3.71 20.31
N SER A 17 6.23 3.39 19.43
CA SER A 17 5.97 3.13 18.00
C SER A 17 5.06 1.92 17.78
N LYS A 18 5.35 0.79 18.44
CA LYS A 18 4.51 -0.42 18.40
C LYS A 18 3.08 -0.15 18.89
N SER A 19 2.94 0.64 19.96
CA SER A 19 1.62 1.02 20.49
C SER A 19 0.84 1.90 19.49
N LEU A 20 1.55 2.78 18.77
CA LEU A 20 0.94 3.71 17.81
C LEU A 20 0.51 3.00 16.54
N THR A 21 1.26 2.01 16.07
CA THR A 21 0.92 1.23 14.86
C THR A 21 -0.24 0.28 15.10
N SER A 22 -0.24 -0.43 16.22
CA SER A 22 -1.40 -1.21 16.68
C SER A 22 -2.66 -0.34 16.74
N ARG A 23 -2.53 0.88 17.27
CA ARG A 23 -3.64 1.83 17.37
C ARG A 23 -4.10 2.36 16.02
N SER A 24 -3.20 2.70 15.11
CA SER A 24 -3.55 3.14 13.75
C SER A 24 -4.25 2.03 12.96
N LEU A 25 -3.76 0.79 13.05
CA LEU A 25 -4.39 -0.38 12.44
C LEU A 25 -5.79 -0.62 13.01
N TYR A 26 -5.93 -0.55 14.34
CA TYR A 26 -7.20 -0.68 15.02
C TYR A 26 -8.19 0.42 14.60
N ILE A 27 -7.74 1.68 14.49
CA ILE A 27 -8.57 2.80 14.03
C ILE A 27 -9.03 2.56 12.59
N GLY A 28 -8.15 2.07 11.70
CA GLY A 28 -8.51 1.71 10.32
C GLY A 28 -9.60 0.64 10.25
N PHE A 29 -9.42 -0.47 10.98
CA PHE A 29 -10.41 -1.55 11.07
C PHE A 29 -11.73 -1.07 11.68
N LEU A 30 -11.68 -0.28 12.75
CA LEU A 30 -12.87 0.27 13.39
C LEU A 30 -13.63 1.19 12.43
N GLY A 31 -12.93 2.05 11.70
CA GLY A 31 -13.51 2.91 10.66
C GLY A 31 -14.20 2.10 9.55
N LYS A 32 -13.56 1.00 9.09
CA LYS A 32 -14.18 0.07 8.13
C LYS A 32 -15.47 -0.52 8.67
N VAL A 33 -15.46 -1.05 9.89
CA VAL A 33 -16.64 -1.70 10.50
C VAL A 33 -17.78 -0.70 10.68
N ILE A 34 -17.50 0.49 11.19
CA ILE A 34 -18.51 1.54 11.35
C ILE A 34 -19.07 1.96 9.99
N GLY A 35 -18.20 2.23 9.01
CA GLY A 35 -18.62 2.66 7.68
C GLY A 35 -19.41 1.59 6.91
N THR A 36 -19.01 0.33 7.00
CA THR A 36 -19.74 -0.80 6.38
C THR A 36 -21.07 -1.08 7.09
N THR A 37 -21.13 -0.93 8.41
CA THR A 37 -22.39 -1.02 9.17
C THR A 37 -23.34 0.10 8.75
N LEU A 38 -22.82 1.33 8.61
CA LEU A 38 -23.60 2.47 8.13
C LEU A 38 -24.08 2.27 6.68
N PHE A 39 -23.24 1.69 5.81
CA PHE A 39 -23.62 1.30 4.45
C PHE A 39 -24.81 0.33 4.46
N PHE A 40 -24.75 -0.76 5.23
CA PHE A 40 -25.85 -1.71 5.32
C PHE A 40 -27.12 -1.09 5.91
N MET A 41 -26.97 -0.23 6.92
CA MET A 41 -28.10 0.50 7.50
C MET A 41 -28.77 1.42 6.46
N MET A 42 -27.97 2.14 5.69
CA MET A 42 -28.46 2.99 4.62
C MET A 42 -29.17 2.16 3.55
N LEU A 43 -28.51 1.13 3.03
CA LEU A 43 -29.00 0.33 1.89
C LEU A 43 -30.27 -0.47 2.22
N PHE A 44 -30.37 -1.08 3.41
CA PHE A 44 -31.48 -1.97 3.75
C PHE A 44 -32.63 -1.31 4.51
N PHE A 45 -32.40 -0.16 5.15
CA PHE A 45 -33.45 0.48 5.96
C PHE A 45 -33.78 1.88 5.47
N ILE A 46 -32.79 2.78 5.38
CA ILE A 46 -33.04 4.19 5.10
C ILE A 46 -33.46 4.40 3.64
N THR A 47 -32.71 3.84 2.69
CA THR A 47 -32.98 4.02 1.26
C THR A 47 -34.32 3.41 0.84
N PRO A 48 -34.72 2.20 1.26
CA PRO A 48 -36.07 1.67 1.00
C PRO A 48 -37.18 2.51 1.61
N MET A 49 -36.98 3.02 2.84
CA MET A 49 -37.98 3.88 3.50
C MET A 49 -38.17 5.22 2.77
N LEU A 50 -37.12 5.73 2.12
CA LEU A 50 -37.18 6.96 1.33
C LEU A 50 -37.70 6.72 -0.09
N ASN A 51 -37.79 5.47 -0.57
CA ASN A 51 -38.26 5.16 -1.91
C ASN A 51 -39.73 5.60 -2.09
N PRO A 52 -40.03 6.56 -2.98
CA PRO A 52 -41.41 6.99 -3.23
C PRO A 52 -42.20 5.98 -4.08
N ILE A 53 -41.53 5.01 -4.72
CA ILE A 53 -42.15 3.98 -5.56
C ILE A 53 -42.38 2.72 -4.72
N LYS A 54 -43.63 2.44 -4.35
CA LYS A 54 -43.98 1.31 -3.47
C LYS A 54 -43.98 -0.05 -4.18
N ASP A 55 -44.37 -0.07 -5.44
CA ASP A 55 -44.47 -1.29 -6.27
C ASP A 55 -43.30 -1.41 -7.26
N GLY A 56 -42.18 -0.77 -6.94
CA GLY A 56 -41.02 -0.66 -7.81
C GLY A 56 -40.29 -1.98 -7.97
N PRO A 57 -39.73 -2.28 -9.16
CA PRO A 57 -39.09 -3.56 -9.41
C PRO A 57 -37.80 -3.76 -8.62
N ASN A 58 -37.11 -2.71 -8.16
CA ASN A 58 -35.96 -2.70 -7.22
C ASN A 58 -35.40 -1.27 -7.00
N LEU A 59 -34.75 -1.01 -5.86
CA LEU A 59 -34.12 0.29 -5.49
C LEU A 59 -33.30 0.95 -6.61
N PHE A 60 -32.50 0.16 -7.33
CA PHE A 60 -31.63 0.68 -8.39
C PHE A 60 -32.41 1.14 -9.63
N VAL A 61 -33.45 0.40 -10.01
CA VAL A 61 -34.32 0.75 -11.15
C VAL A 61 -35.24 1.92 -10.76
N ASP A 62 -35.70 1.93 -9.52
CA ASP A 62 -36.51 3.00 -8.97
C ASP A 62 -35.71 4.31 -8.91
N SER A 63 -34.40 4.25 -8.59
CA SER A 63 -33.54 5.44 -8.58
C SER A 63 -33.51 6.20 -9.90
N TYR A 64 -33.54 5.48 -11.01
CA TYR A 64 -33.63 6.06 -12.34
C TYR A 64 -35.01 6.65 -12.57
N THR A 65 -36.06 5.88 -12.30
CA THR A 65 -37.46 6.29 -12.49
C THR A 65 -37.83 7.53 -11.68
N VAL A 66 -37.39 7.62 -10.42
CA VAL A 66 -37.63 8.76 -9.54
C VAL A 66 -37.01 10.06 -10.06
N GLN A 67 -35.91 10.00 -10.81
CA GLN A 67 -35.31 11.19 -11.43
C GLN A 67 -36.21 11.78 -12.54
N TYR A 68 -37.03 10.96 -13.21
CA TYR A 68 -37.94 11.39 -14.27
C TYR A 68 -39.34 11.77 -13.77
N MET A 69 -39.73 11.36 -12.55
CA MET A 69 -41.05 11.64 -11.97
C MET A 69 -41.23 13.07 -11.42
N GLY A 70 -40.19 13.92 -11.50
CA GLY A 70 -40.23 15.31 -11.05
C GLY A 70 -39.73 15.53 -9.61
N ALA A 71 -39.46 16.78 -9.28
CA ALA A 71 -38.69 17.21 -8.11
C ALA A 71 -39.47 17.19 -6.78
N THR A 72 -39.95 16.03 -6.34
CA THR A 72 -40.54 15.86 -5.00
C THR A 72 -39.46 15.83 -3.91
N LEU A 73 -39.77 16.31 -2.69
CA LEU A 73 -38.80 16.31 -1.58
C LEU A 73 -38.33 14.89 -1.24
N GLN A 74 -39.26 13.93 -1.17
CA GLN A 74 -38.96 12.53 -0.89
C GLN A 74 -38.09 11.90 -1.99
N GLY A 75 -38.39 12.18 -3.27
CA GLY A 75 -37.58 11.70 -4.39
C GLY A 75 -36.15 12.26 -4.39
N LYS A 76 -35.98 13.53 -4.01
CA LYS A 76 -34.63 14.13 -3.82
C LYS A 76 -33.86 13.45 -2.69
N LEU A 77 -34.50 13.20 -1.54
CA LEU A 77 -33.87 12.52 -0.41
C LEU A 77 -33.50 11.07 -0.75
N PHE A 78 -34.34 10.37 -1.49
CA PHE A 78 -34.04 9.04 -2.03
C PHE A 78 -32.83 9.06 -2.96
N GLY A 79 -32.77 10.00 -3.90
CA GLY A 79 -31.63 10.19 -4.79
C GLY A 79 -30.33 10.46 -4.04
N TYR A 80 -30.34 11.37 -3.05
CA TYR A 80 -29.17 11.62 -2.21
C TYR A 80 -28.76 10.39 -1.39
N SER A 81 -29.73 9.63 -0.87
CA SER A 81 -29.46 8.38 -0.15
C SER A 81 -28.77 7.34 -1.05
N MET A 82 -29.18 7.19 -2.30
CA MET A 82 -28.52 6.29 -3.26
C MET A 82 -27.10 6.74 -3.59
N THR A 83 -26.89 8.04 -3.85
CA THR A 83 -25.55 8.59 -4.09
C THR A 83 -24.63 8.38 -2.89
N LEU A 84 -25.14 8.60 -1.67
CA LEU A 84 -24.38 8.45 -0.44
C LEU A 84 -24.02 6.97 -0.17
N ASN A 85 -24.92 6.02 -0.48
CA ASN A 85 -24.59 4.59 -0.43
C ASN A 85 -23.40 4.22 -1.33
N GLY A 86 -23.33 4.80 -2.54
CA GLY A 86 -22.21 4.58 -3.45
C GLY A 86 -20.86 4.98 -2.83
N TYR A 87 -20.81 6.11 -2.13
CA TYR A 87 -19.61 6.55 -1.42
C TYR A 87 -19.31 5.70 -0.18
N LEU A 88 -20.33 5.29 0.57
CA LEU A 88 -20.15 4.45 1.77
C LEU A 88 -19.61 3.04 1.47
N LEU A 89 -19.69 2.56 0.22
CA LEU A 89 -19.05 1.32 -0.18
C LEU A 89 -17.52 1.46 -0.25
N SER A 90 -17.02 2.58 -0.77
CA SER A 90 -15.59 2.78 -1.08
C SER A 90 -14.83 3.52 0.03
N LEU A 91 -15.45 4.49 0.70
CA LEU A 91 -14.81 5.31 1.74
C LEU A 91 -14.25 4.50 2.92
N PRO A 92 -14.95 3.50 3.50
CA PRO A 92 -14.44 2.78 4.65
C PRO A 92 -13.23 1.90 4.29
N ILE A 93 -13.22 1.35 3.07
CA ILE A 93 -12.11 0.56 2.52
C ILE A 93 -10.90 1.47 2.24
N ALA A 94 -11.14 2.64 1.65
CA ALA A 94 -10.09 3.64 1.39
C ALA A 94 -9.48 4.16 2.70
N PHE A 95 -10.30 4.40 3.72
CA PHE A 95 -9.85 4.82 5.05
C PHE A 95 -8.99 3.74 5.74
N GLU A 96 -9.43 2.47 5.71
CA GLU A 96 -8.64 1.35 6.22
C GLU A 96 -7.29 1.26 5.51
N ALA A 97 -7.27 1.37 4.18
CA ALA A 97 -6.04 1.36 3.41
C ALA A 97 -5.12 2.54 3.76
N MET A 98 -5.66 3.75 3.91
CA MET A 98 -4.89 4.92 4.32
C MET A 98 -4.29 4.76 5.72
N MET A 99 -5.07 4.25 6.67
CA MET A 99 -4.59 3.99 8.03
C MET A 99 -3.57 2.86 8.08
N PHE A 100 -3.70 1.86 7.20
CA PHE A 100 -2.71 0.79 7.03
C PHE A 100 -1.39 1.33 6.47
N VAL A 101 -1.45 2.17 5.44
CA VAL A 101 -0.26 2.85 4.89
C VAL A 101 0.38 3.75 5.95
N HIS A 102 -0.42 4.51 6.69
CA HIS A 102 0.07 5.35 7.79
C HIS A 102 0.75 4.52 8.88
N ALA A 103 0.16 3.39 9.27
CA ALA A 103 0.75 2.48 10.24
C ALA A 103 2.08 1.90 9.74
N MET A 104 2.14 1.49 8.47
CA MET A 104 3.38 0.97 7.85
C MET A 104 4.48 2.04 7.81
N MET A 105 4.16 3.27 7.40
CA MET A 105 5.13 4.37 7.33
C MET A 105 5.60 4.86 8.70
N LYS A 106 4.82 4.63 9.75
CA LYS A 106 5.20 5.01 11.12
C LYS A 106 6.09 3.95 11.79
N ASP A 107 5.94 2.69 11.38
CA ASP A 107 6.76 1.56 11.83
C ASP A 107 8.03 1.33 10.97
N THR A 108 8.26 2.11 9.90
CA THR A 108 9.51 2.05 9.11
C THR A 108 10.75 2.62 9.81
N VAL A 109 10.72 2.80 11.13
CA VAL A 109 11.97 2.92 11.90
C VAL A 109 12.60 1.51 11.99
N LEU A 110 13.44 1.23 10.98
CA LEU A 110 14.57 0.29 10.99
C LEU A 110 14.25 -1.23 10.86
N GLY A 111 13.82 -1.68 9.67
CA GLY A 111 14.14 -3.04 9.18
C GLY A 111 13.05 -3.89 8.49
N ILE A 112 11.81 -3.42 8.35
CA ILE A 112 10.70 -4.18 7.73
C ILE A 112 10.61 -3.99 6.20
N ASP A 113 11.32 -3.00 5.67
CA ASP A 113 11.06 -2.42 4.35
C ASP A 113 11.27 -3.40 3.18
N GLU A 114 12.26 -4.30 3.26
CA GLU A 114 12.55 -5.27 2.18
C GLU A 114 11.35 -6.20 1.87
N ARG A 115 10.73 -6.75 2.92
CA ARG A 115 9.60 -7.68 2.77
C ARG A 115 8.33 -6.94 2.36
N LEU A 116 8.13 -5.74 2.91
CA LEU A 116 7.02 -4.87 2.54
C LEU A 116 7.13 -4.43 1.08
N ARG A 117 8.31 -3.96 0.66
CA ARG A 117 8.65 -3.59 -0.71
C ARG A 117 8.42 -4.72 -1.68
N LYS A 118 8.85 -5.94 -1.34
CA LYS A 118 8.64 -7.12 -2.20
C LYS A 118 7.15 -7.46 -2.33
N THR A 119 6.41 -7.39 -1.23
CA THR A 119 4.96 -7.66 -1.22
C THR A 119 4.19 -6.59 -1.99
N PHE A 120 4.53 -5.31 -1.79
CA PHE A 120 3.95 -4.17 -2.48
C PHE A 120 4.25 -4.18 -3.99
N SER A 121 5.51 -4.42 -4.36
CA SER A 121 5.91 -4.57 -5.77
C SER A 121 5.17 -5.72 -6.44
N THR A 122 5.03 -6.85 -5.74
CA THR A 122 4.26 -8.00 -6.24
C THR A 122 2.78 -7.67 -6.40
N ALA A 123 2.20 -6.95 -5.45
CA ALA A 123 0.79 -6.53 -5.48
C ALA A 123 0.52 -5.57 -6.65
N ILE A 124 1.37 -4.56 -6.86
CA ILE A 124 1.28 -3.64 -7.99
C ILE A 124 1.42 -4.38 -9.32
N LEU A 125 2.41 -5.26 -9.44
CA LEU A 125 2.62 -6.02 -10.68
C LEU A 125 1.41 -6.91 -10.98
N THR A 126 0.81 -7.49 -9.95
CA THR A 126 -0.39 -8.32 -10.09
C THR A 126 -1.61 -7.48 -10.50
N SER A 127 -1.79 -6.30 -9.90
CA SER A 127 -2.93 -5.43 -10.23
C SER A 127 -2.83 -4.87 -11.65
N ILE A 128 -1.65 -4.38 -12.03
CA ILE A 128 -1.38 -3.91 -13.40
C ILE A 128 -1.51 -5.08 -14.38
N GLY A 129 -0.97 -6.25 -14.04
CA GLY A 129 -1.10 -7.46 -14.84
C GLY A 129 -2.56 -7.87 -15.07
N ALA A 130 -3.41 -7.77 -14.04
CA ALA A 130 -4.84 -8.06 -14.15
C ALA A 130 -5.56 -7.07 -15.07
N ILE A 131 -5.24 -5.77 -14.97
CA ILE A 131 -5.81 -4.73 -15.85
C ILE A 131 -5.38 -4.96 -17.31
N LEU A 132 -4.08 -5.18 -17.54
CA LEU A 132 -3.55 -5.47 -18.86
C LEU A 132 -4.12 -6.76 -19.45
N PHE A 133 -4.40 -7.76 -18.60
CA PHE A 133 -5.06 -8.99 -19.02
C PHE A 133 -6.49 -8.74 -19.51
N LEU A 134 -7.27 -7.92 -18.78
CA LEU A 134 -8.64 -7.57 -19.19
C LEU A 134 -8.63 -6.83 -20.53
N ILE A 135 -7.83 -5.77 -20.64
CA ILE A 135 -7.68 -4.98 -21.87
C ILE A 135 -7.19 -5.87 -23.01
N GLY A 136 -6.19 -6.72 -22.76
CA GLY A 136 -5.67 -7.66 -23.75
C GLY A 136 -6.72 -8.65 -24.24
N SER A 137 -7.59 -9.15 -23.35
CA SER A 137 -8.67 -10.05 -23.75
C SER A 137 -9.67 -9.38 -24.67
N GLU A 138 -10.00 -8.11 -24.42
CA GLU A 138 -10.89 -7.30 -25.28
C GLU A 138 -10.23 -7.02 -26.63
N VAL A 139 -8.93 -6.70 -26.67
CA VAL A 139 -8.19 -6.46 -27.93
C VAL A 139 -8.10 -7.72 -28.78
N VAL A 140 -7.87 -8.88 -28.15
CA VAL A 140 -7.82 -10.17 -28.86
C VAL A 140 -9.20 -10.55 -29.41
N GLU A 141 -10.27 -10.31 -28.66
CA GLU A 141 -11.65 -10.46 -29.14
C GLU A 141 -11.98 -9.47 -30.27
N GLY A 142 -11.40 -8.26 -30.25
CA GLY A 142 -11.56 -7.28 -31.33
C GLY A 142 -10.82 -7.63 -32.63
N LEU A 143 -9.72 -8.41 -32.57
CA LEU A 143 -8.90 -8.79 -33.73
C LEU A 143 -9.24 -10.17 -34.29
N LEU A 144 -9.71 -11.09 -33.44
CA LEU A 144 -10.05 -12.45 -33.83
C LEU A 144 -11.53 -12.71 -33.52
N PRO A 145 -12.29 -13.37 -34.41
CA PRO A 145 -13.71 -13.67 -34.20
C PRO A 145 -13.90 -14.86 -33.24
N PHE A 146 -13.23 -14.83 -32.08
CA PHE A 146 -13.38 -15.79 -31.01
C PHE A 146 -14.15 -15.16 -29.84
N PRO A 147 -14.99 -15.91 -29.11
CA PRO A 147 -15.60 -15.43 -27.88
C PRO A 147 -14.54 -14.96 -26.88
N GLY A 148 -14.73 -13.81 -26.22
CA GLY A 148 -13.78 -13.25 -25.25
C GLY A 148 -13.30 -14.22 -24.16
N VAL A 149 -14.12 -15.22 -23.81
CA VAL A 149 -13.75 -16.30 -22.87
C VAL A 149 -12.61 -17.17 -23.41
N ILE A 150 -12.64 -17.52 -24.70
CA ILE A 150 -11.59 -18.34 -25.34
C ILE A 150 -10.31 -17.52 -25.50
N GLY A 151 -10.45 -16.25 -25.89
CA GLY A 151 -9.34 -15.30 -25.97
C GLY A 151 -8.65 -15.14 -24.61
N GLY A 152 -9.41 -14.95 -23.54
CA GLY A 152 -8.91 -14.83 -22.16
C GLY A 152 -8.22 -16.10 -21.65
N VAL A 153 -8.73 -17.30 -21.97
CA VAL A 153 -8.09 -18.57 -21.57
C VAL A 153 -6.75 -18.77 -22.29
N LEU A 154 -6.66 -18.44 -23.58
CA LEU A 154 -5.41 -18.53 -24.35
C LEU A 154 -4.38 -17.49 -23.91
N LEU A 155 -4.80 -16.23 -23.72
CA LEU A 155 -3.95 -15.16 -23.18
C LEU A 155 -3.49 -15.44 -21.74
N GLY A 156 -4.38 -15.96 -20.91
CA GLY A 156 -4.09 -16.30 -19.52
C GLY A 156 -3.13 -17.48 -19.40
N GLY A 157 -3.33 -18.50 -20.24
CA GLY A 157 -2.43 -19.65 -20.35
C GLY A 157 -1.03 -19.24 -20.81
N THR A 158 -0.93 -18.33 -21.78
CA THR A 158 0.37 -17.79 -22.22
C THR A 158 1.05 -16.94 -21.15
N ILE A 159 0.32 -16.03 -20.49
CA ILE A 159 0.84 -15.21 -19.38
C ILE A 159 1.37 -16.06 -18.22
N LEU A 160 0.74 -17.19 -17.90
CA LEU A 160 1.21 -18.11 -16.86
C LEU A 160 2.60 -18.70 -17.18
N LEU A 161 2.92 -18.91 -18.46
CA LEU A 161 4.25 -19.38 -18.88
C LEU A 161 5.32 -18.29 -18.73
N VAL A 162 4.96 -17.02 -18.98
CA VAL A 162 5.89 -15.87 -18.86
C VAL A 162 5.99 -15.32 -17.43
N ARG A 163 5.22 -15.86 -16.48
CA ARG A 163 5.18 -15.39 -15.08
C ARG A 163 6.57 -15.32 -14.42
N LYS A 164 7.38 -16.36 -14.58
CA LYS A 164 8.72 -16.44 -13.96
C LYS A 164 9.68 -15.35 -14.48
N PRO A 165 9.88 -15.17 -15.80
CA PRO A 165 10.75 -14.11 -16.30
C PRO A 165 10.22 -12.71 -16.01
N VAL A 166 8.90 -12.50 -16.02
CA VAL A 166 8.29 -11.19 -15.68
C VAL A 166 8.60 -10.80 -14.22
N MET A 167 8.48 -11.73 -13.27
CA MET A 167 8.85 -11.48 -11.87
C MET A 167 10.33 -11.11 -11.72
N GLN A 168 11.23 -11.77 -12.46
CA GLN A 168 12.67 -11.47 -12.41
C GLN A 168 13.01 -10.09 -12.97
N ILE A 169 12.31 -9.64 -14.02
CA ILE A 169 12.46 -8.29 -14.59
C ILE A 169 11.89 -7.24 -13.62
N ALA A 170 10.72 -7.53 -13.03
CA ALA A 170 10.09 -6.66 -12.05
C ALA A 170 10.95 -6.49 -10.78
N ASP A 171 11.59 -7.56 -10.29
CA ASP A 171 12.53 -7.49 -9.16
C ASP A 171 13.74 -6.59 -9.50
N ARG A 172 14.27 -6.65 -10.73
CA ARG A 172 15.36 -5.75 -11.20
C ARG A 172 14.92 -4.29 -11.35
N PHE A 173 13.70 -4.04 -11.82
CA PHE A 173 13.18 -2.68 -11.97
C PHE A 173 12.71 -2.07 -10.64
N SER A 174 12.15 -2.86 -9.73
CA SER A 174 11.82 -2.43 -8.36
C SER A 174 13.07 -1.95 -7.63
N GLY A 175 14.20 -2.65 -7.81
CA GLY A 175 15.53 -2.23 -7.36
C GLY A 175 15.96 -0.83 -7.83
N ARG A 176 15.45 -0.37 -8.97
CA ARG A 176 15.84 0.90 -9.61
C ARG A 176 14.81 2.04 -9.44
N ILE A 177 13.52 1.72 -9.33
CA ILE A 177 12.44 2.71 -9.18
C ILE A 177 12.33 3.19 -7.72
N LEU A 178 12.66 2.33 -6.76
CA LEU A 178 12.87 2.73 -5.37
C LEU A 178 14.34 3.12 -5.22
N VAL A 179 14.63 4.36 -5.61
CA VAL A 179 15.88 5.08 -5.39
C VAL A 179 16.35 4.80 -3.97
N SER A 180 17.62 4.41 -3.87
CA SER A 180 18.35 3.99 -2.68
C SER A 180 18.05 4.86 -1.45
N SER A 181 17.07 4.47 -0.63
CA SER A 181 17.24 4.67 0.80
C SER A 181 18.17 3.56 1.25
N TYR A 182 19.32 3.96 1.79
CA TYR A 182 20.25 3.05 2.43
C TYR A 182 19.47 2.06 3.32
N SER A 183 19.78 0.77 3.22
CA SER A 183 19.25 -0.23 4.14
C SER A 183 19.69 0.08 5.57
N LYS A 184 19.01 -0.48 6.57
CA LYS A 184 19.30 -0.23 8.00
C LYS A 184 20.78 -0.34 8.35
N THR A 185 21.45 -1.37 7.83
CA THR A 185 22.87 -1.63 8.04
C THR A 185 23.75 -0.57 7.36
N GLU A 186 23.34 -0.11 6.18
CA GLU A 186 24.03 0.95 5.44
C GLU A 186 23.83 2.32 6.09
N ILE A 187 22.64 2.63 6.66
CA ILE A 187 22.41 3.85 7.44
C ILE A 187 23.27 3.86 8.70
N THR A 188 23.28 2.77 9.47
CA THR A 188 24.12 2.68 10.68
C THR A 188 25.61 2.81 10.37
N TYR A 189 26.05 2.27 9.23
CA TYR A 189 27.41 2.48 8.74
C TYR A 189 27.65 3.94 8.36
N LEU A 190 26.73 4.54 7.58
CA LEU A 190 26.82 5.93 7.16
C LEU A 190 26.86 6.91 8.34
N GLU A 191 26.00 6.75 9.35
CA GLU A 191 26.03 7.57 10.58
C GLU A 191 27.38 7.49 11.31
N SER A 192 27.95 6.27 11.37
CA SER A 192 29.25 6.05 12.00
C SER A 192 30.39 6.66 11.16
N TYR A 193 30.29 6.59 9.83
CA TYR A 193 31.24 7.20 8.91
C TYR A 193 31.17 8.73 8.95
N THR A 194 29.98 9.32 8.97
CA THR A 194 29.75 10.76 9.15
C THR A 194 30.36 11.25 10.47
N ALA A 195 30.18 10.51 11.56
CA ALA A 195 30.79 10.86 12.86
C ALA A 195 32.32 10.77 12.82
N ALA A 196 32.88 9.78 12.12
CA ALA A 196 34.33 9.67 11.93
C ALA A 196 34.90 10.72 10.95
N MET A 197 34.05 11.33 10.12
CA MET A 197 34.40 12.39 9.18
C MET A 197 34.12 13.80 9.73
N GLU A 198 33.76 13.94 11.02
CA GLU A 198 33.50 15.24 11.65
C GLU A 198 34.72 16.18 11.58
N ASP A 199 35.93 15.63 11.69
CA ASP A 199 37.21 16.36 11.62
C ASP A 199 37.84 16.33 10.20
N ASP A 200 37.07 16.01 9.16
CA ASP A 200 37.48 15.87 7.74
C ASP A 200 38.59 14.82 7.48
N ILE A 201 39.00 14.05 8.49
CA ILE A 201 40.08 13.07 8.41
C ILE A 201 39.68 11.80 9.17
N VAL A 202 39.55 10.68 8.47
CA VAL A 202 39.41 9.35 9.12
C VAL A 202 40.78 8.86 9.57
N THR A 203 40.96 8.69 10.88
CA THR A 203 42.19 8.13 11.46
C THR A 203 42.28 6.61 11.24
N GLU A 204 43.49 6.05 11.37
CA GLU A 204 43.70 4.59 11.29
C GLU A 204 42.85 3.80 12.29
N GLN A 205 42.62 4.36 13.48
CA GLN A 205 41.80 3.70 14.51
C GLN A 205 40.32 3.68 14.13
N GLU A 206 39.81 4.79 13.59
CA GLU A 206 38.43 4.89 13.08
C GLU A 206 38.23 4.00 11.86
N ARG A 207 39.21 3.89 10.97
CA ARG A 207 39.16 2.97 9.82
C ARG A 207 39.04 1.51 10.26
N VAL A 208 39.77 1.10 11.31
CA VAL A 208 39.65 -0.24 11.89
C VAL A 208 38.28 -0.46 12.54
N MET A 209 37.74 0.56 13.23
CA MET A 209 36.41 0.52 13.82
C MET A 209 35.31 0.39 12.75
N LEU A 210 35.37 1.20 11.70
CA LEU A 210 34.44 1.17 10.57
C LEU A 210 34.48 -0.18 9.83
N ASN A 211 35.67 -0.71 9.55
CA ASN A 211 35.82 -2.03 8.95
C ASN A 211 35.24 -3.16 9.81
N THR A 212 35.37 -3.04 11.14
CA THR A 212 34.78 -4.01 12.07
C THR A 212 33.26 -3.90 12.09
N LEU A 213 32.73 -2.68 12.03
CA LEU A 213 31.31 -2.39 11.96
C LEU A 213 30.71 -2.89 10.64
N ALA A 214 31.36 -2.65 9.50
CA ALA A 214 30.96 -3.19 8.19
C ALA A 214 30.89 -4.72 8.19
N LYS A 215 31.89 -5.40 8.76
CA LYS A 215 31.90 -6.87 8.91
C LYS A 215 30.78 -7.37 9.83
N SER A 216 30.53 -6.67 10.93
CA SER A 216 29.43 -6.99 11.86
C SER A 216 28.06 -6.84 11.19
N LEU A 217 27.91 -5.82 10.35
CA LEU A 217 26.69 -5.52 9.61
C LEU A 217 26.56 -6.29 8.28
N GLN A 218 27.51 -7.17 7.96
CA GLN A 218 27.55 -7.98 6.74
C GLN A 218 27.51 -7.17 5.44
N LEU A 219 28.10 -5.98 5.45
CA LEU A 219 28.23 -5.14 4.26
C LEU A 219 29.40 -5.64 3.39
N SER A 220 29.19 -5.70 2.08
CA SER A 220 30.26 -5.98 1.12
C SER A 220 31.17 -4.76 0.94
N GLU A 221 32.46 -4.98 0.65
CA GLU A 221 33.42 -3.91 0.43
C GLU A 221 33.00 -2.95 -0.70
N GLU A 222 32.38 -3.47 -1.77
CA GLU A 222 31.77 -2.67 -2.85
C GLU A 222 30.69 -1.72 -2.34
N LYS A 223 29.87 -2.16 -1.38
CA LYS A 223 28.78 -1.35 -0.82
C LYS A 223 29.28 -0.29 0.13
N VAL A 224 30.31 -0.60 0.91
CA VAL A 224 31.00 0.38 1.75
C VAL A 224 31.59 1.50 0.91
N ALA A 225 32.26 1.16 -0.21
CA ALA A 225 32.82 2.14 -1.12
C ALA A 225 31.73 3.03 -1.77
N ASP A 226 30.61 2.44 -2.21
CA ASP A 226 29.46 3.21 -2.75
C ASP A 226 28.95 4.25 -1.73
N ILE A 227 28.83 3.88 -0.45
CA ILE A 227 28.33 4.75 0.63
C ILE A 227 29.30 5.90 0.92
N GLU A 228 30.59 5.59 1.08
CA GLU A 228 31.63 6.59 1.37
C GLU A 228 31.79 7.57 0.20
N GLN A 229 31.73 7.08 -1.04
CA GLN A 229 31.77 7.92 -2.24
C GLN A 229 30.55 8.85 -2.31
N GLY A 230 29.35 8.34 -2.08
CA GLY A 230 28.12 9.14 -2.08
C GLY A 230 28.15 10.28 -1.06
N TYR A 231 28.66 10.01 0.16
CA TYR A 231 28.83 11.05 1.18
C TYR A 231 29.84 12.13 0.77
N ASN A 232 31.00 11.73 0.24
CA ASN A 232 32.06 12.66 -0.17
C ASN A 232 31.63 13.53 -1.38
N GLU A 233 30.79 13.00 -2.28
CA GLU A 233 30.21 13.75 -3.39
C GLU A 233 29.14 14.76 -2.91
N GLU A 234 28.33 14.39 -1.91
CA GLU A 234 27.32 15.28 -1.34
C GLU A 234 27.95 16.41 -0.51
N SER A 235 28.99 16.11 0.29
CA SER A 235 29.69 17.11 1.11
C SER A 235 30.49 18.13 0.29
N THR A 236 30.96 17.75 -0.91
CA THR A 236 31.68 18.65 -1.83
C THR A 236 30.75 19.51 -2.70
N SER A 237 29.44 19.24 -2.69
CA SER A 237 28.44 19.93 -3.52
C SER A 237 27.71 21.09 -2.84
N ASN A 238 27.89 21.27 -1.52
CA ASN A 238 27.37 22.42 -0.76
C ASN A 238 28.52 23.41 -0.46
N PRO A 239 28.65 24.52 -1.21
CA PRO A 239 29.49 25.66 -0.81
C PRO A 239 28.89 26.47 0.34
#